data_AF-A0A7H8PXN7-F1
#
_entry.id   AF-A0A7H8PXN7-F1
#
_cell.length_a   1.000
_cell.length_b   1.000
_cell.length_c   1.000
_cell.angle_alpha   90.00
_cell.angle_beta   90.00
_cell.angle_gamma   90.00
#
_symmetry.space_group_name_H-M   'P 1'
#
loop_
_entity.id
_entity.type
_entity.pdbx_description
1 polymer ?
#
loop_
_entity_poly.entity_id
_entity_poly.type
_entity_poly.pdbx_seq_one_letter_code
_entity_poly.pdbx_strand_id
1 'polypeptide(L)'
;MDPFRNIQSKHLSIVLSFARILCFFSMLAFIVILLGTIFSPFIGFPILYFIWFIGIPISGFILSALLAALVAFEEGFRQRTERILTGKQDPA
;
A
#
# COMPACT_ATOMS: atom_id res chain seq x y z
N MET A 1 -31.64 -9.08 -7.96
CA MET A 1 -30.75 -9.10 -6.79
C MET A 1 -29.36 -9.43 -7.29
N ASP A 2 -28.43 -8.48 -7.28
CA ASP A 2 -27.09 -8.66 -7.84
C ASP A 2 -26.31 -9.71 -7.04
N PRO A 3 -25.97 -10.87 -7.62
CA PRO A 3 -25.37 -11.98 -6.89
C PRO A 3 -23.91 -11.72 -6.46
N PHE A 4 -23.30 -10.61 -6.90
CA PHE A 4 -21.89 -10.27 -6.61
C PHE A 4 -21.70 -9.16 -5.57
N ARG A 5 -22.79 -8.53 -5.11
CA ARG A 5 -22.72 -7.36 -4.22
C ARG A 5 -22.12 -7.66 -2.84
N ASN A 6 -22.08 -8.92 -2.41
CA ASN A 6 -21.75 -9.29 -1.04
C ASN A 6 -20.54 -10.23 -0.86
N ILE A 7 -19.92 -10.73 -1.94
CA ILE A 7 -18.98 -11.86 -1.83
C ILE A 7 -17.53 -11.45 -1.51
N GLN A 8 -17.07 -10.21 -1.75
CA GLN A 8 -15.60 -9.99 -1.73
C GLN A 8 -15.02 -8.63 -1.30
N SER A 9 -15.82 -7.59 -1.01
CA SER A 9 -15.24 -6.25 -0.70
C SER A 9 -14.61 -6.13 0.70
N LYS A 10 -14.97 -6.99 1.64
CA LYS A 10 -14.54 -6.86 3.04
C LYS A 10 -13.05 -7.18 3.23
N HIS A 11 -12.54 -8.22 2.56
CA HIS A 11 -11.15 -8.63 2.66
C HIS A 11 -10.21 -7.68 1.91
N LEU A 12 -10.64 -7.19 0.74
CA LEU A 12 -9.88 -6.24 -0.06
C LEU A 12 -9.65 -4.90 0.68
N SER A 13 -10.69 -4.40 1.35
CA SER A 13 -10.60 -3.19 2.17
C SER A 13 -9.64 -3.33 3.36
N ILE A 14 -9.54 -4.54 3.94
CA ILE A 14 -8.58 -4.83 5.02
C ILE A 14 -7.14 -4.80 4.49
N VAL A 15 -6.88 -5.40 3.32
CA VAL A 15 -5.55 -5.40 2.70
C VAL A 15 -5.11 -3.97 2.35
N LEU A 16 -6.02 -3.16 1.82
CA LEU A 16 -5.73 -1.75 1.54
C LEU A 16 -5.46 -0.93 2.81
N SER A 17 -6.21 -1.20 3.87
CA SER A 17 -5.98 -0.58 5.18
C SER A 17 -4.59 -0.95 5.72
N PHE A 18 -4.20 -2.22 5.59
CA PHE A 18 -2.88 -2.69 5.99
C PHE A 18 -1.75 -2.03 5.18
N ALA A 19 -1.92 -1.92 3.86
CA ALA A 19 -0.99 -1.20 3.01
C ALA A 19 -0.79 0.26 3.47
N ARG A 20 -1.88 0.97 3.79
CA ARG A 20 -1.82 2.35 4.29
C ARG A 20 -1.10 2.46 5.63
N ILE A 21 -1.37 1.55 6.57
CA ILE A 21 -0.70 1.52 7.87
C ILE A 21 0.81 1.27 7.69
N LEU A 22 1.18 0.32 6.84
CA LEU A 22 2.58 0.03 6.52
C LEU A 22 3.27 1.24 5.89
N CYS A 23 2.60 1.92 4.95
CA CYS A 23 3.09 3.17 4.36
C CYS A 23 3.33 4.25 5.42
N PHE A 24 2.39 4.43 6.35
CA PHE A 24 2.48 5.41 7.42
C PHE A 24 3.70 5.15 8.32
N PHE A 25 3.89 3.90 8.77
CA PHE A 25 5.07 3.54 9.58
C PHE A 25 6.38 3.69 8.81
N SER A 26 6.39 3.34 7.54
CA SER A 26 7.57 3.52 6.67
C SER A 26 7.91 5.01 6.52
N MET A 27 6.89 5.86 6.36
CA MET A 27 7.06 7.30 6.30
C MET A 27 7.57 7.89 7.60
N LEU A 28 7.05 7.45 8.75
CA LEU A 28 7.52 7.88 10.06
C LEU A 28 8.99 7.48 10.26
N ALA A 29 9.34 6.23 9.96
CA ALA A 29 10.73 5.76 10.02
C ALA A 29 11.66 6.55 9.11
N PHE A 30 11.21 6.88 7.89
CA PHE A 30 11.97 7.70 6.95
C PHE A 30 12.24 9.11 7.51
N ILE A 31 11.23 9.76 8.10
CA ILE A 31 11.38 11.08 8.72
C ILE A 31 12.39 11.02 9.87
N VAL A 32 12.32 10.00 10.73
CA VAL A 32 13.26 9.83 11.84
C VAL A 32 14.69 9.66 11.33
N ILE A 33 14.91 8.85 10.29
CA ILE A 33 16.23 8.67 9.68
C ILE A 33 16.73 9.98 9.06
N LEU A 34 15.86 10.72 8.39
CA LEU A 34 16.20 12.00 7.76
C LEU A 34 16.59 13.05 8.81
N LEU A 35 15.81 13.18 9.90
CA LEU A 35 16.16 14.04 11.03
C LEU A 35 17.47 13.61 11.67
N GLY A 36 17.64 12.30 11.93
CA GLY A 36 18.88 11.76 12.49
C GLY A 36 20.11 12.07 11.62
N THR A 37 19.97 11.97 10.30
CA THR A 37 21.02 12.31 9.33
C THR A 37 21.36 13.81 9.37
N ILE A 38 20.37 14.69 9.43
CA ILE A 38 20.56 16.15 9.47
C ILE A 38 21.18 16.60 10.79
N PHE A 39 20.72 16.06 11.92
CA PHE A 39 21.16 16.48 13.24
C PHE A 39 22.40 15.72 13.76
N SER A 40 22.77 14.61 13.12
CA SER A 40 23.92 13.77 13.48
C SER A 40 25.23 14.54 13.74
N PRO A 41 25.62 15.54 12.91
CA PRO A 41 26.82 16.35 13.16
C PRO A 41 26.79 17.15 14.46
N PHE A 42 25.60 17.56 14.92
CA PHE A 42 25.44 18.36 16.14
C PHE A 42 25.48 17.51 17.42
N ILE A 43 25.17 16.22 17.30
CA ILE A 43 25.05 15.28 18.43
C ILE A 43 26.30 14.38 18.53
N GLY A 44 27.22 14.46 17.54
CA GLY A 44 28.45 13.67 17.51
C GLY A 44 28.26 12.20 17.11
N PHE A 45 27.09 11.84 16.57
CA PHE A 45 26.83 10.49 16.05
C PHE A 45 27.30 10.36 14.60
N PRO A 46 27.80 9.20 14.16
CA PRO A 46 28.21 8.98 12.77
C PRO A 46 27.01 8.89 11.82
N ILE A 47 27.00 9.74 10.78
CA ILE A 47 25.94 9.80 9.76
C ILE A 47 25.71 8.43 9.09
N LEU A 48 26.79 7.67 8.86
CA LEU A 48 26.75 6.34 8.25
C LEU A 48 25.80 5.38 8.96
N TYR A 49 25.61 5.55 10.27
CA TYR A 49 24.68 4.72 11.04
C TYR A 49 23.23 4.93 10.57
N PHE A 50 22.81 6.18 10.35
CA PHE A 50 21.45 6.49 9.88
C PHE A 50 21.23 6.06 8.43
N ILE A 51 22.24 6.24 7.56
CA ILE A 51 22.18 5.83 6.16
C ILE A 51 21.99 4.30 6.04
N TRP A 52 22.62 3.51 6.90
CA TRP A 52 22.48 2.06 6.90
C TRP A 52 21.01 1.60 7.07
N PHE A 53 20.21 2.34 7.84
CA PHE A 53 18.81 2.01 8.09
C PHE A 53 17.85 2.48 6.99
N ILE A 54 18.30 3.21 5.96
CA ILE A 54 17.42 3.75 4.91
C ILE A 54 16.73 2.65 4.10
N GLY A 55 17.32 1.45 4.04
CA GLY A 55 16.72 0.29 3.39
C GLY A 55 15.39 -0.14 4.01
N ILE A 56 15.19 0.09 5.31
CA ILE A 56 13.97 -0.30 6.03
C ILE A 56 12.74 0.46 5.49
N PRO A 57 12.67 1.81 5.53
CA PRO A 57 11.51 2.51 5.00
C PRO A 57 11.32 2.31 3.50
N ILE A 58 12.41 2.17 2.72
CA ILE A 58 12.33 1.87 1.28
C ILE A 58 11.60 0.53 1.05
N SER A 59 12.02 -0.52 1.76
CA SER A 59 11.37 -1.83 1.65
C SER A 59 9.88 -1.77 2.07
N GLY A 60 9.56 -1.01 3.12
CA GLY A 60 8.19 -0.83 3.57
C GLY A 60 7.31 -0.07 2.57
N PHE A 61 7.85 0.96 1.90
CA PHE A 61 7.15 1.65 0.81
C PHE A 61 6.90 0.72 -0.38
N ILE A 62 7.89 -0.08 -0.78
CA ILE A 62 7.75 -1.05 -1.88
C ILE A 62 6.65 -2.07 -1.54
N LEU A 63 6.69 -2.65 -0.34
CA LEU A 63 5.68 -3.61 0.09
C LEU A 63 4.28 -2.99 0.16
N SER A 64 4.16 -1.77 0.68
CA SER A 64 2.91 -1.02 0.67
C SER A 64 2.38 -0.79 -0.76
N ALA A 65 3.25 -0.38 -1.68
CA ALA A 65 2.89 -0.13 -3.08
C ALA A 65 2.42 -1.42 -3.77
N LEU A 66 3.11 -2.54 -3.52
CA LEU A 66 2.72 -3.85 -4.05
C LEU A 66 1.34 -4.29 -3.54
N LEU A 67 1.07 -4.14 -2.24
CA LEU A 67 -0.23 -4.47 -1.66
C LEU A 67 -1.35 -3.60 -2.24
N ALA A 68 -1.10 -2.29 -2.40
CA ALA A 68 -2.05 -1.38 -3.03
C ALA A 68 -2.30 -1.73 -4.51
N ALA A 69 -1.25 -2.12 -5.24
CA ALA A 69 -1.34 -2.54 -6.65
C ALA A 69 -2.14 -3.85 -6.78
N LEU A 70 -1.92 -4.81 -5.88
CA LEU A 70 -2.67 -6.07 -5.85
C LEU A 70 -4.17 -5.81 -5.63
N VAL A 71 -4.50 -4.95 -4.67
CA VAL A 71 -5.89 -4.53 -4.43
C VAL A 71 -6.52 -3.91 -5.67
N ALA A 72 -5.80 -3.00 -6.34
CA ALA A 72 -6.29 -2.36 -7.57
C ALA A 72 -6.49 -3.37 -8.71
N PHE A 73 -5.62 -4.37 -8.81
CA PHE A 73 -5.74 -5.45 -9.79
C PHE A 73 -7.00 -6.26 -9.55
N GLU A 74 -7.22 -6.75 -8.32
CA GLU A 74 -8.42 -7.53 -7.97
C GLU A 74 -9.73 -6.75 -8.21
N GLU A 75 -9.77 -5.48 -7.81
CA GLU A 75 -10.94 -4.62 -8.08
C GLU A 75 -11.16 -4.43 -9.60
N GLY A 76 -10.08 -4.36 -10.38
CA GLY A 76 -10.13 -4.29 -11.84
C GLY A 76 -10.75 -5.55 -12.49
N PHE A 77 -10.41 -6.76 -12.03
CA PHE A 77 -11.05 -7.99 -12.52
C PHE A 77 -12.53 -8.03 -12.17
N ARG A 78 -12.88 -7.57 -10.97
CA ARG A 78 -14.27 -7.52 -10.54
C ARG A 78 -15.10 -6.59 -11.41
N GLN A 79 -14.65 -5.36 -11.64
CA GLN A 79 -15.35 -4.41 -12.52
C GLN A 79 -15.50 -4.94 -13.95
N ARG A 80 -14.47 -5.62 -14.47
CA ARG A 80 -14.55 -6.24 -15.80
C ARG A 80 -15.58 -7.36 -15.87
N THR A 81 -15.64 -8.19 -14.84
CA THR A 81 -16.60 -9.30 -14.73
C THR A 81 -18.03 -8.79 -14.60
N GLU A 82 -18.26 -7.78 -13.75
CA GLU A 82 -19.57 -7.13 -13.60
C GLU A 82 -20.06 -6.58 -14.95
N ARG A 83 -19.21 -5.86 -15.70
CA ARG A 83 -19.58 -5.33 -17.04
C ARG A 83 -19.96 -6.43 -18.05
N ILE A 84 -19.26 -7.56 -18.06
CA ILE A 84 -19.56 -8.69 -18.96
C ILE A 84 -20.92 -9.31 -18.61
N LEU A 85 -21.23 -9.43 -17.32
CA LEU A 85 -22.48 -10.03 -16.85
C LEU A 85 -23.68 -9.11 -17.10
N THR A 86 -23.54 -7.80 -16.86
CA THR A 86 -24.58 -6.82 -17.16
C THR A 86 -24.83 -6.71 -18.66
N GLY A 87 -23.77 -6.68 -19.49
CA GLY A 87 -23.91 -6.66 -20.95
C GLY A 87 -24.53 -7.93 -21.56
N LYS A 88 -24.63 -9.02 -20.80
CA LYS A 88 -25.29 -10.26 -21.20
C LYS A 88 -26.79 -10.30 -20.83
N GLN A 89 -27.25 -9.39 -19.96
CA GLN A 89 -28.64 -9.30 -19.50
C GLN A 89 -29.52 -8.36 -20.33
N ASP A 90 -28.97 -7.66 -21.32
CA ASP A 90 -29.74 -6.95 -22.35
C ASP A 90 -29.83 -7.81 -23.64
N PRO A 91 -30.75 -8.80 -23.72
CA PRO A 91 -31.21 -9.26 -25.01
C PRO A 91 -32.15 -8.19 -25.60
N ALA A 92 -31.77 -7.66 -26.75
CA ALA A 92 -32.64 -6.88 -27.62
C ALA A 92 -33.89 -7.70 -28.03
#